data_AF-A0A7Y2GX02-F1
#
_entry.id   AF-A0A7Y2GX02-F1
#
_cell.length_a   1.000
_cell.length_b   1.000
_cell.length_c   1.000
_cell.angle_alpha   90.00
_cell.angle_beta   90.00
_cell.angle_gamma   90.00
#
_symmetry.space_group_name_H-M   'P 1'
#
loop_
_entity.id
_entity.type
_entity.pdbx_description
1 polymer ?
#
loop_
_entity_poly.entity_id
_entity_poly.type
_entity_poly.pdbx_seq_one_letter_code
_entity_poly.pdbx_strand_id
1 'polypeptide(L)'
;MNLFTRIICLVLLLSALIFLVFQTTIKSQSGSVQTSVTARAEQITGDKFRYESRTPKGVKIFSVKKPGNQMIAAIDKGFDDLFAISRKTQYKYRKRLRHSDYMVYISRPDRLTNKVGKYSPDLAVTANQYAGSKYDQGGFVYAAGMVVAFSPCAFVIPEHTRDFKRVSDVVRYEGEHLVLYHNNRTFFNRTADHSKGGGHPILK
;
A
#
# COMPACT_ATOMS: atom_id res chain seq x y z
N MET A 1 60.04 14.04 0.37
CA MET A 1 58.91 13.39 -0.34
C MET A 1 59.01 13.75 -1.81
N ASN A 2 59.19 12.77 -2.70
CA ASN A 2 59.38 13.05 -4.12
C ASN A 2 58.04 13.40 -4.80
N LEU A 3 58.10 14.03 -5.96
CA LEU A 3 56.93 14.54 -6.71
C LEU A 3 55.90 13.43 -6.96
N PHE A 4 56.39 12.19 -7.16
CA PHE A 4 55.57 11.00 -7.38
C PHE A 4 54.69 10.66 -6.16
N THR A 5 55.23 10.72 -4.93
CA THR A 5 54.44 10.48 -3.71
C THR A 5 53.37 11.56 -3.51
N ARG A 6 53.65 12.81 -3.87
CA ARG A 6 52.67 13.93 -3.75
C ARG A 6 51.49 13.76 -4.70
N ILE A 7 51.73 13.31 -5.93
CA ILE A 7 50.69 13.07 -6.93
C ILE A 7 49.78 11.90 -6.51
N ILE A 8 50.36 10.80 -6.00
CA ILE A 8 49.59 9.64 -5.53
C ILE A 8 48.71 10.02 -4.33
N CYS A 9 49.24 10.77 -3.35
CA CYS A 9 48.43 11.25 -2.22
C CYS A 9 47.30 12.19 -2.65
N LEU A 10 47.54 13.06 -3.65
CA LEU A 10 46.52 13.97 -4.17
C LEU A 10 45.39 13.21 -4.90
N VAL A 11 45.73 12.20 -5.70
CA VAL A 11 44.75 11.34 -6.39
C VAL A 11 43.93 10.49 -5.40
N LEU A 12 44.56 9.99 -4.33
CA LEU A 12 43.86 9.24 -3.27
C LEU A 12 42.93 10.16 -2.43
N LEU A 13 43.35 11.41 -2.16
CA LEU A 13 42.50 12.40 -1.49
C LEU A 13 41.32 12.86 -2.35
N LEU A 14 41.53 13.08 -3.65
CA LEU A 14 40.44 13.45 -4.57
C LEU A 14 39.43 12.30 -4.77
N SER A 15 39.89 11.05 -4.85
CA SER A 15 38.98 9.89 -4.99
C SER A 15 38.18 9.62 -3.72
N ALA A 16 38.74 9.84 -2.54
CA ALA A 16 38.00 9.79 -1.27
C ALA A 16 36.95 10.92 -1.16
N LEU A 17 37.23 12.11 -1.69
CA LEU A 17 36.29 13.24 -1.69
C LEU A 17 35.10 12.99 -2.64
N ILE A 18 35.35 12.38 -3.81
CA ILE A 18 34.30 12.01 -4.78
C ILE A 18 33.36 10.93 -4.19
N PHE A 19 33.89 9.98 -3.42
CA PHE A 19 33.08 8.96 -2.74
C PHE A 19 32.17 9.54 -1.64
N LEU A 20 32.57 10.64 -0.99
CA LEU A 20 31.79 11.28 0.08
C LEU A 20 30.58 12.08 -0.47
N VAL A 21 30.72 12.68 -1.66
CA VAL A 21 29.65 13.49 -2.29
C VAL A 21 28.54 12.63 -2.90
N PHE A 22 28.81 11.37 -3.26
CA PHE A 22 27.80 10.46 -3.80
C PHE A 22 26.86 9.84 -2.75
N GLN A 23 27.16 9.97 -1.44
CA GLN A 23 26.33 9.40 -0.37
C GLN A 23 25.18 10.33 0.07
N THR A 24 25.19 11.60 -0.31
CA THR A 24 24.21 12.59 0.20
C THR A 24 23.00 12.80 -0.71
N THR A 25 22.99 12.28 -1.94
CA THR A 25 21.91 12.56 -2.91
C THR A 25 20.82 11.48 -3.03
N ILE A 26 20.97 10.31 -2.40
CA ILE A 26 20.01 9.19 -2.57
C ILE A 26 18.78 9.29 -1.62
N LYS A 27 18.84 10.10 -0.54
CA LYS A 27 17.72 10.17 0.44
C LYS A 27 16.54 11.05 0.05
N SER A 28 16.65 11.90 -0.97
CA SER A 28 15.62 12.90 -1.30
C SER A 28 14.43 12.33 -2.10
N GLN A 29 14.67 11.33 -2.96
CA GLN A 29 13.63 10.81 -3.87
C GLN A 29 12.58 9.92 -3.16
N SER A 30 12.96 9.23 -2.07
CA SER A 30 12.00 8.41 -1.31
C SER A 30 11.03 9.25 -0.48
N GLY A 31 11.46 10.43 -0.03
CA GLY A 31 10.63 11.35 0.75
C GLY A 31 9.52 11.96 -0.09
N SER A 32 9.85 12.49 -1.28
CA SER A 32 8.87 13.15 -2.16
C SER A 32 7.77 12.21 -2.66
N VAL A 33 8.11 10.97 -3.00
CA VAL A 33 7.13 9.94 -3.41
C VAL A 33 6.22 9.55 -2.24
N GLN A 34 6.76 9.41 -1.02
CA GLN A 34 5.93 9.11 0.15
C GLN A 34 4.96 10.25 0.45
N THR A 35 5.39 11.50 0.33
CA THR A 35 4.55 12.69 0.51
C THR A 35 3.40 12.73 -0.51
N SER A 36 3.66 12.46 -1.79
CA SER A 36 2.61 12.49 -2.82
C SER A 36 1.57 11.38 -2.62
N VAL A 37 1.99 10.17 -2.25
CA VAL A 37 1.08 9.06 -1.93
C VAL A 37 0.25 9.37 -0.68
N THR A 38 0.86 9.97 0.35
CA THR A 38 0.15 10.37 1.57
C THR A 38 -0.91 11.42 1.25
N ALA A 39 -0.56 12.47 0.50
CA ALA A 39 -1.51 13.50 0.08
C ALA A 39 -2.69 12.92 -0.71
N ARG A 40 -2.44 11.90 -1.56
CA ARG A 40 -3.52 11.20 -2.27
C ARG A 40 -4.43 10.42 -1.32
N ALA A 41 -3.87 9.71 -0.34
CA ALA A 41 -4.66 9.03 0.67
C ALA A 41 -5.52 10.04 1.47
N GLU A 42 -4.95 11.17 1.88
CA GLU A 42 -5.67 12.25 2.58
C GLU A 42 -6.77 12.86 1.71
N GLN A 43 -6.56 12.99 0.40
CA GLN A 43 -7.58 13.47 -0.54
C GLN A 43 -8.74 12.49 -0.66
N ILE A 44 -8.47 11.18 -0.65
CA ILE A 44 -9.49 10.14 -0.77
C ILE A 44 -10.36 10.10 0.49
N THR A 45 -9.75 10.16 1.68
CA THR A 45 -10.45 9.91 2.94
C THR A 45 -10.84 11.17 3.71
N GLY A 46 -10.29 12.34 3.35
CA GLY A 46 -10.42 13.57 4.13
C GLY A 46 -9.64 13.56 5.46
N ASP A 47 -8.90 12.50 5.76
CA ASP A 47 -8.14 12.37 6.99
C ASP A 47 -6.77 13.05 6.92
N LYS A 48 -6.12 13.16 8.09
CA LYS A 48 -4.69 13.45 8.23
C LYS A 48 -3.99 12.29 8.94
N PHE A 49 -3.00 11.69 8.28
CA PHE A 49 -2.29 10.51 8.79
C PHE A 49 -1.09 10.93 9.63
N ARG A 50 -1.32 11.19 10.91
CA ARG A 50 -0.31 11.77 11.82
C ARG A 50 0.59 10.75 12.50
N TYR A 51 0.26 9.46 12.42
CA TYR A 51 1.03 8.39 13.02
C TYR A 51 1.71 7.57 11.94
N GLU A 52 3.03 7.43 12.03
CA GLU A 52 3.83 6.54 11.20
C GLU A 52 4.37 5.40 12.07
N SER A 53 4.23 4.16 11.60
CA SER A 53 4.78 2.98 12.25
C SER A 53 5.07 1.88 11.24
N ARG A 54 5.52 0.72 11.71
CA ARG A 54 5.71 -0.47 10.90
C ARG A 54 5.15 -1.69 11.59
N THR A 55 4.67 -2.63 10.79
CA THR A 55 4.37 -3.97 11.30
C THR A 55 5.68 -4.72 11.60
N PRO A 56 5.67 -5.76 12.46
CA PRO A 56 6.84 -6.59 12.70
C PRO A 56 7.49 -7.16 11.43
N LYS A 57 6.70 -7.45 10.39
CA LYS A 57 7.23 -7.95 9.10
C LYS A 57 7.66 -6.86 8.13
N GLY A 58 7.44 -5.58 8.46
CA GLY A 58 8.06 -4.44 7.77
C GLY A 58 7.14 -3.62 6.86
N VAL A 59 5.83 -3.88 6.85
CA VAL A 59 4.84 -3.03 6.17
C VAL A 59 4.88 -1.64 6.78
N LYS A 60 4.94 -0.58 5.97
CA LYS A 60 4.81 0.79 6.48
C LYS A 60 3.35 1.08 6.77
N ILE A 61 3.06 1.63 7.95
CA ILE A 61 1.71 2.01 8.38
C ILE A 61 1.65 3.51 8.58
N PHE A 62 0.63 4.14 7.98
CA PHE A 62 0.27 5.53 8.20
C PHE A 62 -1.16 5.55 8.74
N SER A 63 -1.40 6.18 9.87
CA SER A 63 -2.71 6.10 10.50
C SER A 63 -3.14 7.40 11.15
N VAL A 64 -4.45 7.55 11.28
CA VAL A 64 -5.07 8.70 11.95
C VAL A 64 -4.81 8.68 13.46
N LYS A 65 -4.81 7.49 14.04
CA LYS A 65 -4.42 7.22 15.44
C LYS A 65 -3.59 5.96 15.53
N LYS A 66 -2.94 5.72 16.68
CA LYS A 66 -2.13 4.53 16.90
C LYS A 66 -2.96 3.24 16.70
N PRO A 67 -2.64 2.36 15.74
CA PRO A 67 -3.38 1.13 15.53
C PRO A 67 -3.13 0.15 16.67
N GLY A 68 -4.15 -0.64 17.03
CA GLY A 68 -4.02 -1.71 18.01
C GLY A 68 -3.18 -2.88 17.48
N ASN A 69 -2.60 -3.68 18.39
CA ASN A 69 -1.76 -4.82 18.03
C ASN A 69 -2.48 -5.86 17.16
N GLN A 70 -3.78 -6.08 17.39
CA GLN A 70 -4.57 -7.01 16.59
C GLN A 70 -4.74 -6.53 15.14
N MET A 71 -4.89 -5.22 14.93
CA MET A 71 -4.93 -4.61 13.59
C MET A 71 -3.60 -4.82 12.87
N ILE A 72 -2.49 -4.55 13.55
CA ILE A 72 -1.12 -4.73 13.02
C ILE A 72 -0.86 -6.20 12.65
N ALA A 73 -1.20 -7.13 13.53
CA ALA A 73 -1.03 -8.56 13.29
C ALA A 73 -1.90 -9.05 12.13
N ALA A 74 -3.13 -8.55 12.01
CA ALA A 74 -4.02 -8.90 10.91
C ALA A 74 -3.52 -8.40 9.54
N ILE A 75 -2.86 -7.24 9.49
CA ILE A 75 -2.21 -6.75 8.28
C ILE A 75 -1.10 -7.70 7.83
N ASP A 76 -0.19 -8.08 8.73
CA ASP A 76 0.87 -9.06 8.41
C ASP A 76 0.27 -10.39 7.94
N LYS A 77 -0.76 -10.89 8.63
CA LYS A 77 -1.45 -12.13 8.24
C LYS A 77 -2.06 -12.06 6.84
N GLY A 78 -2.70 -10.94 6.48
CA GLY A 78 -3.30 -10.75 5.16
C GLY A 78 -2.25 -10.79 4.04
N PHE A 79 -1.07 -10.19 4.29
CA PHE A 79 0.05 -10.27 3.35
C PHE A 79 0.68 -11.66 3.27
N ASP A 80 0.83 -12.37 4.39
CA ASP A 80 1.29 -13.77 4.35
C ASP A 80 0.40 -14.63 3.46
N ASP A 81 -0.92 -14.50 3.62
CA ASP A 81 -1.91 -15.25 2.84
C ASP A 81 -1.84 -14.88 1.36
N LEU A 82 -1.77 -13.57 1.06
CA LEU A 82 -1.59 -13.07 -0.30
C LEU A 82 -0.31 -13.63 -0.94
N PHE A 83 0.82 -13.61 -0.23
CA PHE A 83 2.08 -14.07 -0.79
C PHE A 83 2.10 -15.59 -0.96
N ALA A 84 1.50 -16.34 -0.03
CA ALA A 84 1.34 -17.78 -0.16
C ALA A 84 0.51 -18.15 -1.39
N ILE A 85 -0.66 -17.52 -1.58
CA ILE A 85 -1.53 -17.82 -2.73
C ILE A 85 -0.89 -17.38 -4.05
N SER A 86 -0.30 -16.18 -4.08
CA SER A 86 0.38 -15.62 -5.26
C SER A 86 1.46 -16.56 -5.80
N ARG A 87 2.24 -17.18 -4.89
CA ARG A 87 3.29 -18.13 -5.26
C ARG A 87 2.75 -19.46 -5.78
N LYS A 88 1.57 -19.88 -5.32
CA LYS A 88 0.92 -21.16 -5.66
C LYS A 88 0.05 -21.09 -6.92
N THR A 89 -0.34 -19.90 -7.36
CA THR A 89 -1.10 -19.75 -8.61
C THR A 89 -0.38 -20.42 -9.79
N GLN A 90 -1.14 -20.84 -10.81
CA GLN A 90 -0.58 -21.41 -12.05
C GLN A 90 0.48 -20.51 -12.72
N TYR A 91 0.37 -19.20 -12.53
CA TYR A 91 1.29 -18.20 -13.09
C TYR A 91 2.53 -17.95 -12.23
N LYS A 92 2.62 -18.57 -11.04
CA LYS A 92 3.77 -18.53 -10.12
C LYS A 92 4.33 -17.13 -9.89
N TYR A 93 3.48 -16.16 -9.53
CA TYR A 93 3.91 -14.77 -9.31
C TYR A 93 5.07 -14.64 -8.31
N ARG A 94 5.93 -13.63 -8.53
CA ARG A 94 7.18 -13.43 -7.76
C ARG A 94 7.47 -11.97 -7.38
N LYS A 95 6.94 -10.99 -8.10
CA LYS A 95 7.19 -9.56 -7.82
C LYS A 95 6.26 -9.07 -6.72
N ARG A 96 6.76 -8.15 -5.89
CA ARG A 96 6.05 -7.50 -4.78
C ARG A 96 5.49 -8.51 -3.75
N LEU A 97 6.28 -9.52 -3.41
CA LEU A 97 5.90 -10.55 -2.43
C LEU A 97 6.69 -10.43 -1.12
N ARG A 98 6.99 -9.19 -0.70
CA ARG A 98 7.63 -8.87 0.58
C ARG A 98 6.82 -7.78 1.26
N HIS A 99 6.65 -7.91 2.57
CA HIS A 99 5.93 -6.94 3.41
C HIS A 99 6.46 -5.51 3.27
N SER A 100 7.79 -5.35 3.19
CA SER A 100 8.45 -4.05 3.03
C SER A 100 8.18 -3.35 1.69
N ASP A 101 7.59 -4.04 0.71
CA ASP A 101 7.18 -3.43 -0.55
C ASP A 101 5.91 -2.58 -0.39
N TYR A 102 5.20 -2.67 0.76
CA TYR A 102 3.86 -2.14 0.95
C TYR A 102 3.76 -0.98 1.96
N MET A 103 2.79 -0.11 1.68
CA MET A 103 2.32 0.97 2.55
C MET A 103 0.82 0.81 2.77
N VAL A 104 0.37 0.80 4.03
CA VAL A 104 -1.05 0.73 4.38
C VAL A 104 -1.45 1.97 5.15
N TYR A 105 -2.45 2.67 4.64
CA TYR A 105 -3.09 3.78 5.33
C TYR A 105 -4.29 3.25 6.13
N ILE A 106 -4.39 3.64 7.40
CA ILE A 106 -5.51 3.28 8.28
C ILE A 106 -6.29 4.55 8.61
N SER A 107 -7.42 4.71 7.94
CA SER A 107 -8.30 5.88 8.01
C SER A 107 -9.40 5.72 9.06
N ARG A 108 -10.14 6.80 9.31
CA ARG A 108 -11.42 6.68 10.03
C ARG A 108 -12.44 5.98 9.12
N PRO A 109 -13.30 5.11 9.66
CA PRO A 109 -14.43 4.59 8.89
C PRO A 109 -15.49 5.68 8.69
N ASP A 110 -16.02 5.80 7.48
CA ASP A 110 -17.18 6.66 7.19
C ASP A 110 -18.50 5.98 7.60
N ARG A 111 -18.48 4.65 7.66
CA ARG A 111 -19.55 3.85 8.28
C ARG A 111 -18.97 2.64 9.01
N LEU A 112 -19.66 2.18 10.05
CA LEU A 112 -19.27 0.98 10.81
C LEU A 112 -20.02 -0.29 10.42
N THR A 113 -21.14 -0.15 9.72
CA THR A 113 -22.01 -1.27 9.35
C THR A 113 -22.42 -1.17 7.89
N ASN A 114 -22.58 -2.31 7.24
CA ASN A 114 -23.13 -2.38 5.88
C ASN A 114 -24.65 -2.16 5.87
N LYS A 115 -25.26 -2.20 4.68
CA LYS A 115 -26.70 -1.96 4.48
C LYS A 115 -27.63 -2.91 5.25
N VAL A 116 -27.14 -4.08 5.68
CA VAL A 116 -27.91 -5.06 6.47
C VAL A 116 -27.57 -5.03 7.96
N GLY A 117 -26.88 -3.99 8.43
CA GLY A 117 -26.55 -3.79 9.85
C GLY A 117 -25.36 -4.61 10.36
N LYS A 118 -24.70 -5.40 9.50
CA LYS A 118 -23.51 -6.17 9.90
C LYS A 118 -22.28 -5.27 9.99
N TYR A 119 -21.45 -5.49 11.01
CA TYR A 119 -20.16 -4.80 11.16
C TYR A 119 -19.32 -4.91 9.88
N SER A 120 -19.02 -3.75 9.30
CA SER A 120 -18.28 -3.57 8.05
C SER A 120 -17.81 -2.12 7.98
N PRO A 121 -16.71 -1.79 8.68
CA PRO A 121 -16.03 -0.50 8.48
C PRO A 121 -15.74 -0.30 6.99
N ASP A 122 -16.22 0.79 6.42
CA ASP A 122 -16.01 1.13 5.01
C ASP A 122 -15.76 2.65 4.86
N LEU A 123 -15.12 3.01 3.74
CA LEU A 123 -14.82 4.38 3.32
C LEU A 123 -15.79 4.82 2.23
N ALA A 124 -16.27 6.05 2.28
CA ALA A 124 -17.02 6.68 1.23
C ALA A 124 -16.04 7.22 0.17
N VAL A 125 -15.97 6.52 -0.96
CA VAL A 125 -15.08 6.87 -2.08
C VAL A 125 -15.90 7.48 -3.20
N THR A 126 -15.46 8.61 -3.75
CA THR A 126 -16.09 9.22 -4.91
C THR A 126 -16.14 8.24 -6.08
N ALA A 127 -17.33 8.11 -6.64
CA ALA A 127 -17.71 7.00 -7.46
C ALA A 127 -17.90 7.41 -8.93
N ASN A 128 -17.08 8.33 -9.45
CA ASN A 128 -17.23 8.83 -10.82
C ASN A 128 -17.28 7.68 -11.85
N GLN A 129 -16.51 6.60 -11.61
CA GLN A 129 -16.52 5.39 -12.45
C GLN A 129 -17.73 4.45 -12.24
N TYR A 130 -18.48 4.63 -11.15
CA TYR A 130 -19.68 3.87 -10.81
C TYR A 130 -20.96 4.72 -10.95
N ALA A 131 -20.87 5.95 -11.47
CA ALA A 131 -22.00 6.86 -11.64
C ALA A 131 -23.11 6.18 -12.44
N GLY A 132 -24.34 6.18 -11.89
CA GLY A 132 -25.50 5.52 -12.51
C GLY A 132 -25.54 3.99 -12.38
N SER A 133 -24.58 3.35 -11.69
CA SER A 133 -24.65 1.91 -11.37
C SER A 133 -25.40 1.65 -10.06
N LYS A 134 -25.77 0.38 -9.79
CA LYS A 134 -26.39 -0.01 -8.49
C LYS A 134 -25.50 0.25 -7.26
N TYR A 135 -24.22 0.55 -7.47
CA TYR A 135 -23.27 0.85 -6.41
C TYR A 135 -23.21 2.34 -6.09
N ASP A 136 -23.68 3.20 -7.01
CA ASP A 136 -23.79 4.64 -6.80
C ASP A 136 -24.76 4.95 -5.66
N GLN A 137 -24.27 5.65 -4.64
CA GLN A 137 -25.06 6.11 -3.50
C GLN A 137 -25.19 7.62 -3.47
N GLY A 138 -25.24 8.25 -4.64
CA GLY A 138 -25.31 9.71 -4.78
C GLY A 138 -23.93 10.33 -4.97
N GLY A 139 -23.13 9.77 -5.88
CA GLY A 139 -21.78 10.23 -6.22
C GLY A 139 -20.66 9.52 -5.47
N PHE A 140 -20.96 8.53 -4.64
CA PHE A 140 -19.97 7.76 -3.89
C PHE A 140 -20.34 6.27 -3.73
N VAL A 141 -19.35 5.45 -3.38
CA VAL A 141 -19.47 4.03 -3.03
C VAL A 141 -18.86 3.81 -1.65
N TYR A 142 -19.37 2.86 -0.89
CA TYR A 142 -18.70 2.41 0.32
C TYR A 142 -17.76 1.24 0.01
N ALA A 143 -16.48 1.44 0.24
CA ALA A 143 -15.42 0.48 -0.04
C ALA A 143 -14.72 0.04 1.25
N ALA A 144 -14.45 -1.27 1.38
CA ALA A 144 -13.71 -1.81 2.51
C ALA A 144 -12.20 -1.47 2.45
N GLY A 145 -11.72 -1.06 1.28
CA GLY A 145 -10.36 -0.63 1.02
C GLY A 145 -10.27 -0.01 -0.37
N MET A 146 -9.15 0.66 -0.65
CA MET A 146 -8.87 1.23 -1.96
C MET A 146 -7.37 1.34 -2.22
N VAL A 147 -6.91 0.84 -3.37
CA VAL A 147 -5.55 1.11 -3.88
C VAL A 147 -5.35 2.62 -4.10
N VAL A 148 -4.30 3.16 -3.48
CA VAL A 148 -3.91 4.58 -3.53
C VAL A 148 -2.82 4.79 -4.56
N ALA A 149 -1.84 3.89 -4.63
CA ALA A 149 -0.73 3.95 -5.58
C ALA A 149 -0.20 2.55 -5.91
N PHE A 150 0.30 2.40 -7.14
CA PHE A 150 0.91 1.14 -7.58
C PHE A 150 2.44 1.10 -7.37
N SER A 151 3.07 2.26 -7.21
CA SER A 151 4.51 2.38 -6.91
C SER A 151 4.75 3.64 -6.06
N PRO A 152 5.04 3.51 -4.75
CA PRO A 152 5.06 2.28 -3.93
C PRO A 152 3.70 1.58 -3.88
N CYS A 153 3.68 0.28 -3.52
CA CYS A 153 2.45 -0.48 -3.40
C CYS A 153 1.65 0.01 -2.18
N ALA A 154 0.65 0.85 -2.42
CA ALA A 154 -0.05 1.56 -1.36
C ALA A 154 -1.56 1.45 -1.49
N PHE A 155 -2.25 1.24 -0.36
CA PHE A 155 -3.70 1.25 -0.28
C PHE A 155 -4.16 1.77 1.08
N VAL A 156 -5.43 2.15 1.15
CA VAL A 156 -6.07 2.63 2.38
C VAL A 156 -7.17 1.66 2.79
N ILE A 157 -7.30 1.42 4.10
CA ILE A 157 -8.37 0.65 4.72
C ILE A 157 -8.90 1.44 5.92
N PRO A 158 -10.21 1.36 6.23
CA PRO A 158 -10.76 1.93 7.44
C PRO A 158 -10.24 1.18 8.66
N GLU A 159 -10.21 1.85 9.80
CA GLU A 159 -9.90 1.19 11.06
C GLU A 159 -10.97 0.16 11.44
N HIS A 160 -10.48 -1.00 11.89
CA HIS A 160 -11.28 -1.99 12.57
C HIS A 160 -10.96 -2.02 14.06
N THR A 161 -12.01 -2.08 14.88
CA THR A 161 -11.94 -2.27 16.34
C THR A 161 -12.33 -3.69 16.76
N ARG A 162 -12.89 -4.47 15.83
CA ARG A 162 -13.26 -5.88 15.97
C ARG A 162 -13.26 -6.55 14.59
N ASP A 163 -13.47 -7.86 14.55
CA ASP A 163 -13.43 -8.66 13.32
C ASP A 163 -12.12 -8.42 12.52
N PHE A 164 -10.99 -8.73 13.14
CA PHE A 164 -9.67 -8.58 12.53
C PHE A 164 -9.41 -9.60 11.41
N LYS A 165 -10.22 -10.66 11.31
CA LYS A 165 -10.18 -11.54 10.13
C LYS A 165 -10.53 -10.74 8.88
N ARG A 166 -11.57 -9.89 8.95
CA ARG A 166 -11.94 -9.02 7.84
C ARG A 166 -10.80 -8.09 7.41
N VAL A 167 -9.97 -7.61 8.35
CA VAL A 167 -8.77 -6.83 8.03
C VAL A 167 -7.79 -7.63 7.19
N SER A 168 -7.48 -8.88 7.58
CA SER A 168 -6.61 -9.75 6.79
C SER A 168 -7.19 -10.02 5.40
N ASP A 169 -8.49 -10.24 5.30
CA ASP A 169 -9.18 -10.43 4.01
C ASP A 169 -9.02 -9.18 3.12
N VAL A 170 -9.31 -7.98 3.65
CA VAL A 170 -9.18 -6.71 2.89
C VAL A 170 -7.73 -6.46 2.46
N VAL A 171 -6.76 -6.67 3.36
CA VAL A 171 -5.33 -6.50 3.04
C VAL A 171 -4.91 -7.44 1.92
N ARG A 172 -5.36 -8.69 1.96
CA ARG A 172 -5.15 -9.63 0.86
C ARG A 172 -5.77 -9.06 -0.42
N TYR A 173 -7.04 -8.68 -0.39
CA TYR A 173 -7.80 -8.26 -1.57
C TYR A 173 -7.21 -7.02 -2.26
N GLU A 174 -6.91 -5.97 -1.50
CA GLU A 174 -6.22 -4.79 -2.06
C GLU A 174 -4.81 -5.14 -2.55
N GLY A 175 -4.12 -6.03 -1.85
CA GLY A 175 -2.82 -6.53 -2.27
C GLY A 175 -2.85 -7.38 -3.54
N GLU A 176 -3.93 -8.12 -3.83
CA GLU A 176 -4.12 -8.89 -5.07
C GLU A 176 -4.02 -7.98 -6.29
N HIS A 177 -4.66 -6.79 -6.26
CA HIS A 177 -4.55 -5.79 -7.32
C HIS A 177 -3.12 -5.35 -7.57
N LEU A 178 -2.37 -5.11 -6.49
CA LEU A 178 -0.97 -4.67 -6.57
C LEU A 178 -0.06 -5.79 -7.10
N VAL A 179 -0.24 -7.03 -6.64
CA VAL A 179 0.50 -8.18 -7.17
C VAL A 179 0.19 -8.36 -8.65
N LEU A 180 -1.07 -8.31 -9.05
CA LEU A 180 -1.48 -8.44 -10.46
C LEU A 180 -0.93 -7.31 -11.32
N TYR A 181 -0.99 -6.06 -10.87
CA TYR A 181 -0.42 -4.91 -11.59
C TYR A 181 1.05 -5.14 -11.97
N HIS A 182 1.84 -5.72 -11.05
CA HIS A 182 3.28 -5.95 -11.24
C HIS A 182 3.63 -7.27 -11.93
N ASN A 183 2.76 -8.28 -11.88
CA ASN A 183 3.06 -9.62 -12.41
C ASN A 183 2.23 -10.01 -13.65
N ASN A 184 1.00 -9.53 -13.79
CA ASN A 184 0.07 -9.89 -14.87
C ASN A 184 -0.88 -8.73 -15.21
N ARG A 185 -0.39 -7.80 -16.05
CA ARG A 185 -1.11 -6.59 -16.44
C ARG A 185 -2.45 -6.88 -17.11
N THR A 186 -2.49 -7.89 -17.97
CA THR A 186 -3.70 -8.27 -18.69
C THR A 186 -4.78 -8.76 -17.72
N PHE A 187 -4.40 -9.58 -16.74
CA PHE A 187 -5.38 -10.05 -15.75
C PHE A 187 -5.81 -8.91 -14.82
N PHE A 188 -4.87 -8.07 -14.37
CA PHE A 188 -5.19 -6.84 -13.62
C PHE A 188 -6.25 -5.99 -14.33
N ASN A 189 -6.03 -5.64 -15.60
CA ASN A 189 -6.96 -4.78 -16.35
C ASN A 189 -8.37 -5.41 -16.48
N ARG A 190 -8.46 -6.74 -16.51
CA ARG A 190 -9.75 -7.46 -16.57
C ARG A 190 -10.50 -7.47 -15.24
N THR A 191 -9.79 -7.35 -14.12
CA THR A 191 -10.37 -7.51 -12.77
C THR A 191 -10.30 -6.26 -11.91
N ALA A 192 -9.74 -5.16 -12.43
CA ALA A 192 -9.64 -3.89 -11.71
C ALA A 192 -11.02 -3.22 -11.50
N ASP A 193 -11.95 -3.43 -12.43
CA ASP A 193 -13.32 -2.93 -12.35
C ASP A 193 -14.28 -4.01 -11.85
N HIS A 194 -14.82 -3.82 -10.65
CA HIS A 194 -15.81 -4.71 -10.03
C HIS A 194 -17.26 -4.35 -10.39
N SER A 195 -17.49 -3.27 -11.15
CA SER A 195 -18.84 -2.79 -11.50
C SER A 195 -19.64 -3.81 -12.31
N LYS A 196 -18.95 -4.67 -13.07
CA LYS A 196 -19.54 -5.67 -13.98
C LYS A 196 -19.66 -7.07 -13.37
N GLY A 197 -19.56 -7.21 -12.05
CA GLY A 197 -19.79 -8.48 -11.33
C GLY A 197 -18.53 -9.30 -11.03
N GLY A 198 -17.34 -8.75 -11.30
CA GLY A 198 -16.10 -9.24 -10.68
C GLY A 198 -16.06 -8.92 -9.18
N GLY A 199 -15.30 -9.69 -8.41
CA GLY A 199 -15.14 -9.46 -6.99
C GLY A 199 -13.95 -10.20 -6.40
N HIS A 200 -13.68 -9.95 -5.13
CA HIS A 200 -12.65 -10.65 -4.39
C HIS A 200 -13.17 -11.97 -3.78
N PRO A 201 -12.28 -12.96 -3.55
CA PRO A 201 -10.89 -12.97 -3.97
C PRO A 201 -10.72 -13.14 -5.48
N ILE A 202 -9.74 -12.44 -6.06
CA ILE A 202 -9.35 -12.57 -7.47
C ILE A 202 -8.41 -13.77 -7.63
N LEU A 203 -7.45 -13.92 -6.72
CA LEU A 203 -6.54 -15.07 -6.70
C LEU A 203 -7.19 -16.22 -5.92
N LYS A 204 -7.20 -17.41 -6.52
CA LYS A 204 -7.76 -18.64 -5.95
C LYS A 204 -6.66 -19.68 -5.78
#